data_AF-A0A7M3MRF0-F1
#
_entry.id   AF-A0A7M3MRF0-F1
#
_cell.length_a   1.000
_cell.length_b   1.000
_cell.length_c   1.000
_cell.angle_alpha   90.00
_cell.angle_beta   90.00
_cell.angle_gamma   90.00
#
_symmetry.space_group_name_H-M   'P 1'
#
loop_
_entity.id
_entity.type
_entity.pdbx_description
1 polymer ?
#
loop_
_entity_poly.entity_id
_entity_poly.type
_entity_poly.pdbx_seq_one_letter_code
_entity_poly.pdbx_strand_id
1 'polypeptide(L)'
;MWGLEAFVDTGWIIAAPDDLGLGAEGVHPYLVGDVAAVSTLDAVRAAIDLADGQASSRFAVAGQSQGGHAAMFTGQRAGVYAP
;
A
#
# COMPACT_ATOMS: atom_id res chain seq x y z
N MET A 1 7.03 10.37 5.57
CA MET A 1 5.84 10.88 4.85
C MET A 1 5.34 12.11 5.60
N TRP A 2 5.15 13.25 4.93
CA TRP A 2 4.60 14.44 5.61
C TRP A 2 3.15 14.17 6.02
N GLY A 3 2.78 14.56 7.25
CA GLY A 3 1.40 14.45 7.73
C GLY A 3 0.99 13.07 8.29
N LEU A 4 1.92 12.12 8.44
CA LEU A 4 1.62 10.79 8.99
C LEU A 4 0.94 10.86 10.37
N GLU A 5 1.49 11.68 11.27
CA GLU A 5 0.97 11.89 12.63
C GLU A 5 -0.48 12.37 12.60
N ALA A 6 -0.80 13.34 11.72
CA ALA A 6 -2.16 13.85 11.57
C ALA A 6 -3.17 12.78 11.09
N PHE A 7 -2.74 11.83 10.25
CA PHE A 7 -3.59 10.72 9.84
C PHE A 7 -3.84 9.75 10.99
N VAL A 8 -2.81 9.40 11.76
CA VAL A 8 -2.96 8.53 12.93
C VAL A 8 -3.87 9.18 13.99
N ASP A 9 -3.66 10.47 14.28
CA ASP A 9 -4.48 11.23 15.23
C ASP A 9 -5.95 11.33 14.81
N THR A 10 -6.25 11.19 13.52
CA THR A 10 -7.62 11.18 12.98
C THR A 10 -8.19 9.78 12.79
N GLY A 11 -7.53 8.74 13.30
CA GLY A 11 -8.02 7.38 13.34
C GLY A 11 -7.75 6.57 12.07
N TRP A 12 -6.82 6.98 11.23
CA TRP A 12 -6.39 6.18 10.09
C TRP A 12 -5.46 5.05 10.52
N ILE A 13 -5.67 3.87 9.95
CA ILE A 13 -4.69 2.79 9.97
C ILE A 13 -3.70 3.04 8.83
N ILE A 14 -2.42 2.97 9.14
CA ILE A 14 -1.34 3.19 8.16
C ILE A 14 -0.61 1.88 7.92
N ALA A 15 -0.54 1.48 6.65
CA ALA A 15 0.29 0.39 6.17
C ALA A 15 1.36 0.92 5.22
N ALA A 16 2.59 0.44 5.39
CA ALA A 16 3.73 0.78 4.54
C ALA A 16 4.42 -0.53 4.17
N PRO A 17 4.10 -1.14 3.01
CA PRO A 17 4.73 -2.38 2.58
C PRO A 17 6.20 -2.15 2.23
N ASP A 18 7.01 -3.14 2.53
CA ASP A 18 8.25 -3.34 1.79
C ASP A 18 7.87 -3.91 0.41
N ASP A 19 8.37 -3.29 -0.66
CA ASP A 19 8.21 -3.86 -2.01
C ASP A 19 8.90 -5.24 -2.07
N LEU A 20 8.41 -6.14 -2.92
CA LEU A 20 9.04 -7.45 -3.13
C LEU A 20 10.56 -7.33 -3.31
N GLY A 21 11.31 -8.25 -2.68
CA GLY A 21 12.78 -8.26 -2.69
C GLY A 21 13.44 -7.20 -1.79
N LEU A 22 12.67 -6.36 -1.08
CA LEU A 22 13.14 -5.57 0.04
C LEU A 22 12.64 -6.22 1.33
N GLY A 23 13.54 -6.60 2.23
CA GLY A 23 13.18 -7.29 3.49
C GLY A 23 12.86 -8.80 3.34
N ALA A 24 12.66 -9.30 2.12
CA ALA A 24 12.46 -10.72 1.80
C ALA A 24 13.50 -11.22 0.78
N GLU A 25 13.64 -12.55 0.67
CA GLU A 25 14.52 -13.16 -0.33
C GLU A 25 14.07 -12.81 -1.77
N GLY A 26 15.04 -12.59 -2.67
CA GLY A 26 14.78 -12.29 -4.08
C GLY A 26 15.38 -10.95 -4.53
N VAL A 27 15.16 -10.61 -5.79
CA VAL A 27 15.60 -9.33 -6.38
C VAL A 27 14.44 -8.36 -6.38
N HIS A 28 14.68 -7.15 -5.88
CA HIS A 28 13.68 -6.09 -5.91
C HIS A 28 13.36 -5.70 -7.36
N PRO A 29 12.12 -5.92 -7.85
CA PRO A 29 11.73 -5.58 -9.22
C PRO A 29 11.42 -4.08 -9.29
N TYR A 30 12.48 -3.29 -9.26
CA TYR A 30 12.42 -1.83 -9.24
C TYR A 30 11.62 -1.28 -10.43
N LEU A 31 10.61 -0.45 -10.13
CA LEU A 31 9.69 0.15 -11.11
C LEU A 31 8.91 -0.85 -11.98
N VAL A 32 8.69 -2.07 -11.50
CA VAL A 32 7.68 -2.97 -12.07
C VAL A 32 6.31 -2.65 -11.46
N GLY A 33 5.51 -1.86 -12.17
CA GLY A 33 4.26 -1.28 -11.65
C GLY A 33 3.24 -2.30 -11.15
N ASP A 34 3.06 -3.41 -11.85
CA ASP A 34 2.15 -4.47 -11.43
C ASP A 34 2.55 -5.10 -10.10
N VAL A 35 3.85 -5.27 -9.87
CA VAL A 35 4.37 -5.84 -8.62
C VAL A 35 4.19 -4.84 -7.47
N ALA A 36 4.51 -3.57 -7.70
CA ALA A 36 4.32 -2.51 -6.71
C ALA A 36 2.84 -2.36 -6.32
N ALA A 37 1.93 -2.45 -7.31
CA ALA A 37 0.49 -2.39 -7.06
C ALA A 37 -0.01 -3.58 -6.24
N VAL A 38 0.40 -4.80 -6.59
CA VAL A 38 0.02 -6.01 -5.84
C VAL A 38 0.52 -5.93 -4.39
N SER A 39 1.79 -5.60 -4.19
CA SER A 39 2.38 -5.46 -2.85
C SER A 39 1.62 -4.41 -2.01
N THR A 40 1.24 -3.29 -2.62
CA THR A 40 0.46 -2.23 -1.96
C THR A 40 -0.96 -2.67 -1.61
N LEU A 41 -1.66 -3.32 -2.53
CA LEU A 41 -3.04 -3.78 -2.30
C LEU A 41 -3.11 -4.90 -1.27
N ASP A 42 -2.14 -5.81 -1.28
CA ASP A 42 -2.07 -6.87 -0.27
C ASP A 42 -1.73 -6.32 1.12
N ALA A 43 -0.94 -5.25 1.22
CA ALA A 43 -0.72 -4.55 2.48
C ALA A 43 -1.99 -3.88 3.00
N VAL A 44 -2.83 -3.31 2.13
CA VAL A 44 -4.14 -2.78 2.51
C VAL A 44 -5.05 -3.89 3.05
N ARG A 45 -5.13 -5.03 2.35
CA ARG A 45 -5.92 -6.18 2.81
C ARG A 45 -5.43 -6.71 4.16
N ALA A 46 -4.12 -6.90 4.30
CA ALA A 46 -3.52 -7.36 5.54
C ALA A 46 -3.82 -6.39 6.69
N ALA A 47 -3.77 -5.07 6.45
CA ALA A 47 -4.11 -4.07 7.46
C ALA A 47 -5.59 -4.13 7.87
N ILE A 48 -6.49 -4.35 6.91
CA ILE A 48 -7.93 -4.53 7.19
C ILE A 48 -8.17 -5.79 8.01
N ASP A 49 -7.55 -6.91 7.62
CA ASP A 49 -7.70 -8.20 8.30
C ASP A 49 -7.16 -8.14 9.74
N LEU A 50 -5.98 -7.54 9.93
CA LEU A 50 -5.35 -7.37 11.25
C LEU A 50 -6.11 -6.40 12.17
N ALA A 51 -6.90 -5.49 11.61
CA ALA A 51 -7.69 -4.55 12.38
C ALA A 51 -8.95 -5.17 13.00
N ASP A 52 -9.24 -6.45 12.75
CA ASP A 52 -10.30 -7.23 13.40
C ASP A 52 -11.66 -6.49 13.41
N GLY A 53 -12.08 -6.00 12.24
CA GLY A 53 -13.34 -5.28 12.06
C GLY A 53 -13.32 -3.79 12.42
N GLN A 54 -12.19 -3.24 12.86
CA GLN A 54 -12.04 -1.80 13.16
C GLN A 54 -11.67 -0.97 11.91
N ALA A 55 -11.29 -1.61 10.81
CA ALA A 55 -10.97 -0.96 9.54
C ALA A 55 -12.16 -0.94 8.57
N SER A 56 -12.28 0.15 7.81
CA SER A 56 -13.16 0.19 6.63
C SER A 56 -12.40 -0.29 5.38
N SER A 57 -13.12 -0.67 4.32
CA SER A 57 -12.53 -0.97 3.01
C SER A 57 -12.13 0.26 2.19
N ARG A 58 -12.40 1.49 2.67
CA ARG A 58 -11.95 2.71 2.01
C ARG A 58 -10.50 2.98 2.35
N PHE A 59 -9.67 3.16 1.34
CA PHE A 59 -8.25 3.45 1.49
C PHE A 59 -7.79 4.54 0.51
N ALA A 60 -6.62 5.10 0.79
CA ALA A 60 -5.90 6.00 -0.09
C ALA A 60 -4.42 5.59 -0.12
N VAL A 61 -3.75 5.85 -1.24
CA VAL A 61 -2.32 5.56 -1.40
C VAL A 61 -1.59 6.82 -1.78
N ALA A 62 -0.50 7.11 -1.07
CA ALA A 62 0.34 8.27 -1.32
C ALA A 62 1.81 7.87 -1.26
N GLY A 63 2.62 8.44 -2.15
CA GLY A 63 4.06 8.20 -2.19
C GLY A 63 4.77 9.22 -3.07
N GLN A 64 6.09 9.31 -2.90
CA GLN A 64 6.97 10.21 -3.68
C GLN A 64 7.99 9.37 -4.45
N SER A 65 8.42 9.85 -5.62
CA SER A 65 9.37 9.14 -6.49
C SER A 65 8.84 7.75 -6.86
N GLN A 66 9.58 6.67 -6.56
CA GLN A 66 9.11 5.29 -6.73
C GLN A 66 7.78 5.03 -6.02
N GLY A 67 7.55 5.59 -4.84
CA GLY A 67 6.28 5.46 -4.13
C GLY A 67 5.12 6.15 -4.87
N GLY A 68 5.41 7.22 -5.62
CA GLY A 68 4.40 7.88 -6.47
C GLY A 68 4.03 7.01 -7.67
N HIS A 69 5.03 6.34 -8.26
CA HIS A 69 4.81 5.31 -9.27
C HIS A 69 3.94 4.15 -8.73
N ALA A 70 4.26 3.64 -7.54
CA ALA A 70 3.45 2.61 -6.87
C ALA A 70 2.00 3.06 -6.63
N ALA A 71 1.80 4.30 -6.17
CA ALA A 71 0.46 4.86 -5.95
C ALA A 71 -0.37 4.93 -7.24
N MET A 72 0.23 5.37 -8.35
CA MET A 72 -0.45 5.45 -9.65
C MET A 72 -0.88 4.06 -10.16
N PHE A 73 0.02 3.09 -10.15
CA PHE A 73 -0.30 1.72 -10.59
C PHE A 73 -1.30 1.03 -9.67
N THR A 74 -1.25 1.32 -8.36
CA THR A 74 -2.26 0.82 -7.41
C THR A 74 -3.66 1.32 -7.79
N GLY A 75 -3.81 2.61 -8.09
CA GLY A 75 -5.09 3.17 -8.56
C GLY A 75 -5.60 2.53 -9.85
N GLN A 76 -4.70 2.18 -10.79
CA GLN A 76 -5.06 1.49 -12.02
C GLN A 76 -5.48 0.03 -11.81
N ARG A 77 -4.87 -0.67 -10.84
CA ARG A 77 -5.08 -2.10 -10.61
C ARG A 77 -6.15 -2.43 -9.58
N ALA A 78 -6.48 -1.50 -8.67
CA ALA A 78 -7.37 -1.74 -7.53
C ALA A 78 -8.68 -2.43 -7.94
N GLY A 79 -9.42 -1.87 -8.89
CA GLY A 79 -10.74 -2.40 -9.30
C GLY A 79 -10.72 -3.78 -9.97
N VAL A 80 -9.56 -4.31 -10.35
CA VAL A 80 -9.43 -5.63 -10.98
C VAL A 80 -8.77 -6.64 -10.03
N TYR A 81 -7.74 -6.22 -9.31
CA TYR A 81 -6.98 -7.11 -8.41
C TYR A 81 -7.59 -7.20 -7.00
N ALA A 82 -8.14 -6.09 -6.50
CA ALA A 82 -8.71 -5.95 -5.16
C ALA A 82 -10.00 -5.09 -5.16
N PRO A 83 -11.08 -5.61 -5.76
CA PRO A 83 -12.36 -4.90 -5.86
C PRO A 83 -13.06 -4.73 -4.51
#